data_AF-A0A067SSU6-F1
#
_entry.id   AF-A0A067SSU6-F1
#
_cell.length_a   1.000
_cell.length_b   1.000
_cell.length_c   1.000
_cell.angle_alpha   90.00
_cell.angle_beta   90.00
_cell.angle_gamma   90.00
#
_symmetry.space_group_name_H-M   'P 1'
#
loop_
_entity.id
_entity.type
_entity.pdbx_description
1 polymer ?
#
loop_
_entity_poly.entity_id
_entity_poly.type
_entity_poly.pdbx_seq_one_letter_code
_entity_poly.pdbx_strand_id
1 'polypeptide(L)'
;PLASDGPSVYDLTLESVNRTVQMEEEITATYNAIPFIELQREEIDRRKNCTTALLAPIRVLPPEMLGEIFLAYITPDDAEDPGRSPLQLCRISSAWRSIAIATPQLWSHLSVPY
;
A
#
# COMPACT_ATOMS: atom_id res chain seq x y z
N PRO A 1 -53.45 -51.64 -18.79
CA PRO A 1 -52.12 -51.81 -18.16
C PRO A 1 -51.10 -50.89 -18.85
N LEU A 2 -51.00 -49.63 -18.38
CA LEU A 2 -50.08 -48.64 -18.92
C LEU A 2 -48.95 -48.48 -17.90
N ALA A 3 -47.77 -48.96 -18.28
CA ALA A 3 -46.53 -48.79 -17.53
C ALA A 3 -46.15 -47.31 -17.56
N SER A 4 -46.12 -46.71 -16.38
CA SER A 4 -45.57 -45.37 -16.12
C SER A 4 -44.04 -45.49 -16.08
N ASP A 5 -43.40 -45.53 -17.25
CA ASP A 5 -41.93 -45.40 -17.41
C ASP A 5 -41.53 -43.92 -17.34
N GLY A 6 -41.80 -43.29 -16.20
CA GLY A 6 -41.30 -41.96 -15.86
C GLY A 6 -40.39 -42.08 -14.64
N PRO A 7 -39.22 -41.41 -14.59
CA PRO A 7 -38.39 -41.39 -13.40
C PRO A 7 -39.25 -40.96 -12.21
N SER A 8 -39.18 -41.74 -11.13
CA SER A 8 -39.99 -41.54 -9.94
C SER A 8 -39.78 -40.11 -9.43
N VAL A 9 -40.86 -39.43 -9.04
CA VAL A 9 -40.80 -38.08 -8.46
C VAL A 9 -39.78 -38.02 -7.31
N TYR A 10 -39.62 -39.12 -6.59
CA TYR A 10 -38.63 -39.28 -5.53
C TYR A 10 -37.17 -39.25 -6.03
N ASP A 11 -36.87 -39.84 -7.18
CA ASP A 11 -35.51 -39.85 -7.76
C ASP A 11 -35.10 -38.44 -8.20
N LEU A 12 -36.03 -37.67 -8.77
CA LEU A 12 -35.82 -36.27 -9.14
C LEU A 12 -35.60 -35.38 -7.90
N THR A 13 -36.31 -35.64 -6.81
CA THR A 13 -36.09 -34.91 -5.54
C THR A 13 -34.77 -35.28 -4.87
N LEU A 14 -34.33 -36.54 -4.98
CA LEU A 14 -33.08 -36.99 -4.40
C LEU A 14 -31.88 -36.45 -5.19
N GLU A 15 -31.95 -36.43 -6.53
CA GLU A 15 -30.91 -35.83 -7.37
C GLU A 15 -30.76 -34.33 -7.11
N SER A 16 -31.88 -33.61 -7.00
CA SER A 16 -31.86 -32.16 -6.72
C SER A 16 -31.31 -31.85 -5.32
N VAL A 17 -31.69 -32.61 -4.29
CA VAL A 17 -31.13 -32.49 -2.94
C VAL A 17 -29.64 -32.78 -2.92
N ASN A 18 -29.18 -33.86 -3.57
CA ASN A 18 -27.75 -34.19 -3.64
C ASN A 18 -26.94 -33.10 -4.34
N ARG A 19 -27.49 -32.50 -5.40
CA ARG A 19 -26.86 -31.37 -6.10
C ARG A 19 -26.77 -30.13 -5.21
N THR A 20 -27.78 -29.86 -4.38
CA THR A 20 -27.73 -28.76 -3.40
C THR A 20 -26.65 -29.00 -2.34
N VAL A 21 -26.56 -30.22 -1.80
CA VAL A 21 -25.51 -30.57 -0.82
C VAL A 21 -24.11 -30.41 -1.44
N GLN A 22 -23.92 -30.90 -2.66
CA GLN A 22 -22.65 -30.75 -3.37
C GLN A 22 -22.29 -29.27 -3.59
N MET A 23 -23.25 -28.43 -3.98
CA MET A 23 -23.04 -26.99 -4.13
C MET A 23 -22.67 -26.32 -2.80
N GLU A 24 -23.31 -26.69 -1.69
CA GLU A 24 -22.96 -26.15 -0.37
C GLU A 24 -21.55 -26.57 0.09
N GLU A 25 -21.14 -27.80 -0.21
CA GLU A 25 -19.77 -28.26 0.04
C GLU A 25 -18.74 -27.48 -0.78
N GLU A 26 -19.00 -27.26 -2.07
CA GLU A 26 -18.13 -26.46 -2.96
C GLU A 26 -18.04 -24.99 -2.49
N ILE A 27 -19.18 -24.40 -2.09
CA ILE A 27 -19.25 -23.06 -1.51
C ILE A 27 -18.40 -23.00 -0.24
N THR A 28 -18.57 -23.95 0.67
CA THR A 28 -17.85 -24.02 1.95
C THR A 28 -16.35 -24.20 1.73
N ALA A 29 -15.96 -25.11 0.84
CA ALA A 29 -14.57 -25.34 0.49
C ALA A 29 -13.92 -24.07 -0.09
N THR A 30 -14.62 -23.37 -0.96
CA THR A 30 -14.13 -22.11 -1.55
C THR A 30 -14.00 -21.02 -0.51
N TYR A 31 -15.01 -20.82 0.34
CA TYR A 31 -14.96 -19.84 1.43
C TYR A 31 -13.81 -20.12 2.41
N ASN A 32 -13.51 -21.39 2.69
CA ASN A 32 -12.41 -21.79 3.55
C ASN A 32 -11.03 -21.58 2.89
N ALA A 33 -10.95 -21.54 1.56
CA ALA A 33 -9.71 -21.27 0.84
C ALA A 33 -9.39 -19.76 0.73
N ILE A 34 -10.40 -18.88 0.81
CA ILE A 34 -10.23 -17.41 0.73
C ILE A 34 -9.20 -16.88 1.76
N PRO A 35 -9.26 -17.22 3.06
CA PRO A 35 -8.31 -16.71 4.04
C PRO A 35 -6.85 -17.05 3.71
N PHE A 36 -6.61 -18.25 3.19
CA PHE A 36 -5.26 -18.68 2.80
C PHE A 36 -4.73 -17.87 1.62
N ILE A 37 -5.56 -17.65 0.59
CA ILE A 37 -5.19 -16.87 -0.59
C ILE A 37 -4.96 -15.40 -0.22
N GLU A 38 -5.81 -14.80 0.61
CA GLU A 38 -5.62 -13.42 1.08
C GLU A 38 -4.32 -13.25 1.87
N LEU A 39 -3.97 -14.21 2.73
CA LEU A 39 -2.71 -14.18 3.46
C LEU A 39 -1.49 -14.29 2.53
N GLN A 40 -1.57 -15.10 1.47
CA GLN A 40 -0.53 -15.14 0.44
C GLN A 40 -0.42 -13.82 -0.33
N ARG A 41 -1.55 -13.18 -0.66
CA ARG A 41 -1.56 -11.87 -1.32
C ARG A 41 -0.90 -10.80 -0.45
N GLU A 42 -1.24 -10.75 0.83
CA GLU A 42 -0.66 -9.79 1.77
C GLU A 42 0.87 -9.95 1.86
N GLU A 43 1.37 -11.18 1.93
CA GLU A 43 2.82 -11.43 1.94
C GLU A 43 3.49 -10.98 0.64
N ILE A 44 2.88 -11.28 -0.51
CA ILE A 44 3.39 -10.83 -1.81
C ILE A 44 3.42 -9.30 -1.89
N ASP A 45 2.36 -8.63 -1.45
CA ASP A 45 2.25 -7.18 -1.49
C ASP A 45 3.21 -6.52 -0.50
N ARG A 46 3.42 -7.10 0.68
CA ARG A 46 4.48 -6.68 1.61
C ARG A 46 5.84 -6.73 0.94
N ARG A 47 6.18 -7.82 0.25
CA ARG A 47 7.47 -7.96 -0.46
C ARG A 47 7.61 -6.96 -1.60
N LYS A 48 6.55 -6.72 -2.37
CA LYS A 48 6.54 -5.68 -3.42
C LYS A 48 6.77 -4.30 -2.82
N ASN A 49 6.07 -3.94 -1.75
CA ASN A 49 6.18 -2.65 -1.09
C ASN A 49 7.59 -2.39 -0.54
N CYS A 50 8.24 -3.41 0.04
CA CYS A 50 9.65 -3.28 0.43
C CYS A 50 10.54 -3.00 -0.78
N THR A 51 10.32 -3.68 -1.90
CA THR A 51 11.12 -3.53 -3.13
C THR A 51 10.89 -2.16 -3.78
N THR A 52 9.65 -1.72 -3.89
CA THR A 52 9.31 -0.40 -4.44
C THR A 52 9.79 0.73 -3.53
N ALA A 53 9.79 0.54 -2.21
CA ALA A 53 10.37 1.49 -1.27
C ALA A 53 11.90 1.63 -1.44
N LEU A 54 12.60 0.56 -1.83
CA LEU A 54 14.03 0.62 -2.16
C LEU A 54 14.29 1.36 -3.47
N LEU A 55 13.40 1.20 -4.46
CA LEU A 55 13.45 1.87 -5.75
C LEU A 55 12.77 3.26 -5.73
N ALA A 56 12.32 3.73 -4.57
CA ALA A 56 11.65 5.01 -4.45
C ALA A 56 12.60 6.12 -4.96
N PRO A 57 12.11 7.07 -5.78
CA PRO A 57 12.95 8.09 -6.41
C PRO A 57 13.89 8.80 -5.44
N ILE A 58 13.44 9.02 -4.20
CA ILE A 58 14.21 9.70 -3.15
C ILE A 58 15.46 8.95 -2.69
N ARG A 59 15.53 7.63 -2.86
CA ARG A 59 16.73 6.83 -2.52
C ARG A 59 17.72 6.75 -3.67
N VAL A 60 17.27 7.06 -4.88
CA VAL A 60 18.08 7.04 -6.11
C VAL A 60 18.52 8.45 -6.52
N LEU A 61 17.83 9.47 -6.01
CA LEU A 61 18.15 10.86 -6.28
C LEU A 61 19.51 11.22 -5.65
N PRO A 62 20.43 11.84 -6.41
CA PRO A 62 21.65 12.38 -5.84
C PRO A 62 21.35 13.40 -4.72
N PRO A 63 22.16 13.45 -3.66
CA PRO A 63 21.95 14.37 -2.55
C PRO A 63 21.93 15.84 -2.97
N GLU A 64 22.66 16.21 -4.02
CA GLU A 64 22.70 17.57 -4.58
C GLU A 64 21.34 17.98 -5.14
N MET A 65 20.70 17.09 -5.90
CA MET A 65 19.37 17.34 -6.48
C MET A 65 18.31 17.45 -5.38
N LEU A 66 18.43 16.69 -4.30
CA LEU A 66 17.53 16.85 -3.15
C LEU A 66 17.74 18.20 -2.45
N GLY A 67 18.98 18.69 -2.38
CA GLY A 67 19.31 20.02 -1.89
C GLY A 67 18.66 21.14 -2.73
N GLU A 68 18.71 21.03 -4.06
CA GLU A 68 18.01 21.98 -4.96
C GLU A 68 16.49 21.97 -4.76
N ILE A 69 15.90 20.79 -4.55
CA ILE A 69 14.47 20.68 -4.21
C ILE A 69 14.16 21.39 -2.90
N PHE A 70 15.02 21.24 -1.88
CA PHE A 70 14.85 21.93 -0.61
C PHE A 70 14.92 23.45 -0.76
N LEU A 71 15.82 23.95 -1.60
CA LEU A 71 15.97 25.38 -1.89
C LEU A 71 14.76 25.94 -2.65
N ALA A 72 14.22 25.17 -3.59
CA ALA A 72 12.99 25.54 -4.28
C ALA A 72 11.76 25.49 -3.37
N TYR A 73 11.77 24.64 -2.35
CA TYR A 73 10.68 24.49 -1.39
C TYR A 73 10.66 25.61 -0.33
N ILE A 74 11.82 26.06 0.12
CA ILE A 74 11.95 27.14 1.11
C ILE A 74 12.22 28.45 0.37
N THR A 75 11.17 29.21 0.08
CA THR A 75 11.32 30.52 -0.55
C THR A 75 11.67 31.60 0.50
N PRO A 76 12.32 32.71 0.12
CA PRO A 76 12.65 33.78 1.05
C PRO A 76 11.43 34.39 1.76
N ASP A 77 10.26 34.38 1.12
CA ASP A 77 9.00 34.85 1.70
C ASP A 77 8.42 33.86 2.72
N ASP A 78 8.81 32.58 2.65
CA ASP A 78 8.39 31.51 3.57
C ASP A 78 9.27 31.44 4.83
N ALA A 79 10.34 32.23 4.93
CA ALA A 79 11.28 32.24 6.06
C ALA A 79 10.62 32.63 7.40
N GLU A 80 9.48 33.31 7.35
CA GLU A 80 8.66 33.66 8.51
C GLU A 80 7.61 32.59 8.85
N ASP A 81 7.35 31.63 7.94
CA ASP A 81 6.44 30.51 8.18
C ASP A 81 7.18 29.40 8.95
N PRO A 82 6.81 29.11 10.21
CA PRO A 82 7.38 27.99 10.97
C PRO A 82 7.15 26.64 10.26
N GLY A 83 6.17 26.61 9.35
CA GLY A 83 5.75 25.53 8.49
C GLY A 83 6.66 25.24 7.29
N ARG A 84 7.61 26.14 6.96
CA ARG A 84 8.56 25.97 5.84
C ARG A 84 9.98 26.38 6.20
N SER A 85 10.60 25.64 7.11
CA SER A 85 11.96 25.88 7.59
C SER A 85 12.91 24.71 7.33
N PRO A 86 14.24 24.96 7.23
CA PRO A 86 15.25 23.89 7.13
C PRO A 86 15.18 22.90 8.29
N LEU A 87 14.73 23.38 9.46
CA LEU A 87 14.55 22.57 10.67
C LEU A 87 13.48 21.49 10.49
N GLN A 88 12.42 21.74 9.71
CA GLN A 88 11.41 20.71 9.44
C GLN A 88 11.94 19.63 8.52
N LEU A 89 12.72 19.99 7.50
CA LEU A 89 13.38 19.02 6.62
C LEU A 89 14.27 18.07 7.44
N CYS A 90 14.97 18.62 8.44
CA CYS A 90 15.80 17.86 9.38
C CYS A 90 15.01 16.89 10.28
N ARG A 91 13.69 17.02 10.40
CA ARG A 91 12.84 16.12 11.21
C ARG A 91 12.31 14.92 10.43
N ILE A 92 12.37 14.95 9.10
CA ILE A 92 11.79 13.90 8.24
C ILE A 92 12.60 12.62 8.31
N SER A 93 13.93 12.70 8.12
CA SER A 93 14.82 11.55 8.20
C SER A 93 16.27 11.96 8.51
N SER A 94 17.10 11.00 8.90
CA SER A 94 18.54 11.22 9.07
C SER A 94 19.21 11.65 7.76
N ALA A 95 18.82 11.06 6.63
CA ALA A 95 19.37 11.39 5.31
C ALA A 95 19.04 12.85 4.91
N TRP A 96 17.78 13.27 5.09
CA TRP A 96 17.37 14.64 4.79
C TRP A 96 18.08 15.66 5.67
N ARG A 97 18.28 15.33 6.95
CA ARG A 97 19.06 16.17 7.88
C ARG A 97 20.50 16.32 7.42
N SER A 98 21.17 15.23 7.04
CA SER A 98 22.54 15.29 6.54
C SER A 98 22.66 16.17 5.30
N ILE A 99 21.72 16.06 4.36
CA ILE A 99 21.69 16.87 3.14
C ILE A 99 21.40 18.34 3.48
N ALA A 100 20.39 18.62 4.31
CA ALA A 100 20.05 19.98 4.71
C ALA A 100 21.21 20.69 5.41
N ILE A 101 21.94 20.00 6.29
CA ILE A 101 23.16 20.55 6.94
C ILE A 101 24.28 20.78 5.90
N ALA A 102 24.42 19.90 4.92
CA ALA A 102 25.40 20.00 3.84
C ALA A 102 25.06 21.07 2.77
N THR A 103 23.88 21.71 2.85
CA THR A 103 23.44 22.77 1.95
C THR A 103 23.32 24.11 2.69
N PRO A 104 24.41 24.90 2.83
CA PRO A 104 24.43 26.14 3.62
C PRO A 104 23.41 27.20 3.17
N GLN A 105 23.07 27.22 1.89
CA GLN A 105 22.12 28.17 1.31
C GLN A 105 20.71 28.07 1.92
N LEU A 106 20.34 26.89 2.47
CA LEU A 106 19.05 26.74 3.16
C LEU A 106 18.97 27.58 4.44
N TRP A 107 20.11 27.90 5.04
CA TRP A 107 20.18 28.53 6.36
C TRP A 107 20.37 30.04 6.29
N SER A 108 20.53 30.63 5.09
CA SER A 108 20.77 32.07 4.93
C SER A 108 19.57 32.94 5.31
N HIS A 109 18.38 32.35 5.36
CA HIS A 109 17.13 33.06 5.67
C HIS A 109 16.41 32.51 6.91
N LEU A 110 17.09 31.80 7.81
CA LEU A 110 16.45 31.25 9.01
C LEU A 110 16.10 32.38 10.00
N SER A 111 14.80 32.65 10.18
CA SER A 111 14.28 33.50 11.25
C SER A 111 13.96 32.66 12.50
N VAL A 112 14.47 33.06 13.66
CA VAL A 112 14.13 32.43 14.95
C VAL A 112 13.09 33.31 15.64
N PRO A 113 11.86 32.83 15.89
CA PRO A 113 10.85 33.63 16.58
C PRO A 113 11.33 33.95 18.00
N TYR A 114 11.24 35.22 18.39
CA TYR A 114 11.59 35.74 19.71
C TYR A 114 10.40 35.64 20.68
#